data_AF-A0A353GWX9-F1
#
_entry.id   AF-A0A353GWX9-F1
#
_cell.length_a   1.000
_cell.length_b   1.000
_cell.length_c   1.000
_cell.angle_alpha   90.00
_cell.angle_beta   90.00
_cell.angle_gamma   90.00
#
_symmetry.space_group_name_H-M   'P 1'
#
loop_
_entity.id
_entity.type
_entity.pdbx_description
1 polymer ?
#
loop_
_entity_poly.entity_id
_entity_poly.type
_entity_poly.pdbx_seq_one_letter_code
_entity_poly.pdbx_strand_id
1 'polypeptide(L)'
;MKYTEGNSVLQSISYPVFSENVPSKMDVCVFNTEYRVLQKMKRIGTVCRKKQCHSMMGELLTSANGATVYDFSLERLLSHIQEYRDMPERSGFVPMTIIAWKIFSGRMFCSVERIFLRWDSGLSFEENLLFNAYMEQSVQVASKLLQEHYYPLGVIGKGDYTRTLRKVFSGPFGYTVI
;
A
#
# COMPACT_ATOMS: atom_id res chain seq x y z
N MET A 1 -54.59 15.53 -23.65
CA MET A 1 -54.88 14.80 -22.39
C MET A 1 -53.55 14.23 -21.87
N LYS A 2 -53.20 14.59 -20.61
CA LYS A 2 -52.28 13.93 -19.64
C LYS A 2 -50.78 13.77 -20.01
N TYR A 3 -49.87 14.49 -19.33
CA TYR A 3 -48.98 14.05 -18.20
C TYR A 3 -48.06 12.86 -18.61
N THR A 4 -46.74 12.78 -18.37
CA THR A 4 -45.95 13.19 -17.18
C THR A 4 -44.43 12.98 -17.43
N GLU A 5 -43.66 13.53 -16.49
CA GLU A 5 -42.22 13.51 -16.21
C GLU A 5 -41.43 12.19 -16.36
N GLY A 6 -40.12 12.35 -16.59
CA GLY A 6 -39.08 11.77 -15.74
C GLY A 6 -38.61 10.33 -16.04
N ASN A 7 -37.36 10.18 -16.49
CA ASN A 7 -36.35 9.45 -15.72
C ASN A 7 -34.97 9.48 -16.38
N SER A 8 -33.99 9.93 -15.59
CA SER A 8 -32.57 9.67 -15.73
C SER A 8 -32.27 8.18 -15.65
N VAL A 9 -31.52 7.60 -16.59
CA VAL A 9 -30.80 6.34 -16.35
C VAL A 9 -29.44 6.36 -17.05
N LEU A 10 -28.41 6.37 -16.19
CA LEU A 10 -27.03 5.95 -16.32
C LEU A 10 -26.48 5.63 -17.72
N GLN A 11 -25.47 6.41 -18.13
CA GLN A 11 -24.42 5.90 -19.01
C GLN A 11 -23.78 4.67 -18.35
N SER A 12 -24.08 3.50 -18.91
CA SER A 12 -23.42 2.25 -18.55
C SER A 12 -21.94 2.36 -18.83
N ILE A 13 -21.12 2.51 -17.79
CA ILE A 13 -19.68 2.28 -17.89
C ILE A 13 -19.52 0.78 -18.15
N SER A 14 -19.27 0.44 -19.41
CA SER A 14 -18.94 -0.92 -19.84
C SER A 14 -17.58 -1.30 -19.24
N TYR A 15 -17.60 -2.16 -18.22
CA TYR A 15 -16.41 -2.88 -17.80
C TYR A 15 -15.96 -3.79 -18.95
N PRO A 16 -14.64 -3.99 -19.15
CA PRO A 16 -14.17 -4.92 -20.16
C PRO A 16 -14.71 -6.32 -19.85
N VAL A 17 -15.52 -6.83 -20.77
CA VAL A 17 -16.01 -8.21 -20.80
C VAL A 17 -14.80 -9.10 -21.08
N PHE A 18 -14.42 -9.91 -20.10
CA PHE A 18 -13.39 -10.92 -20.27
C PHE A 18 -13.94 -12.01 -21.21
N SER A 19 -13.33 -12.11 -22.40
CA SER A 19 -13.64 -13.08 -23.44
C SER A 19 -13.68 -14.53 -22.91
N GLU A 20 -14.80 -15.23 -23.14
CA GLU A 20 -15.13 -16.59 -22.67
C GLU A 20 -14.38 -17.74 -23.38
N ASN A 21 -13.13 -17.56 -23.77
CA ASN A 21 -12.31 -18.64 -24.35
C ASN A 21 -10.95 -18.73 -23.66
N VAL A 22 -10.96 -19.11 -22.38
CA VAL A 22 -9.74 -19.34 -21.59
C VAL A 22 -9.59 -20.85 -21.31
N PRO A 23 -8.41 -21.46 -21.57
CA PRO A 23 -8.17 -22.87 -21.31
C PRO A 23 -8.36 -23.26 -19.84
N SER A 24 -8.67 -24.54 -19.65
CA SER A 24 -9.05 -25.23 -18.42
C SER A 24 -8.25 -24.87 -17.13
N LYS A 25 -8.89 -24.08 -16.26
CA LYS A 25 -9.19 -24.34 -14.84
C LYS A 25 -8.13 -24.75 -13.79
N MET A 26 -6.84 -24.88 -14.10
CA MET A 26 -5.77 -25.02 -13.09
C MET A 26 -4.65 -24.03 -13.43
N ASP A 27 -4.17 -23.26 -12.45
CA ASP A 27 -3.08 -22.26 -12.54
C ASP A 27 -3.41 -20.82 -13.01
N VAL A 28 -4.67 -20.38 -12.99
CA VAL A 28 -4.97 -18.93 -12.99
C VAL A 28 -4.73 -18.38 -11.58
N CYS A 29 -3.46 -18.16 -11.29
CA CYS A 29 -2.89 -17.35 -10.22
C CYS A 29 -3.86 -16.88 -9.12
N VAL A 30 -3.88 -17.64 -8.03
CA VAL A 30 -4.17 -17.21 -6.65
C VAL A 30 -3.26 -16.03 -6.18
N PHE A 31 -2.49 -15.39 -7.07
CA PHE A 31 -1.25 -14.66 -6.79
C PHE A 31 -1.21 -13.20 -7.27
N ASN A 32 -2.30 -12.60 -7.73
CA ASN A 32 -2.27 -11.15 -8.00
C ASN A 32 -2.55 -10.37 -6.69
N THR A 33 -1.55 -9.63 -6.21
CA THR A 33 -1.62 -8.75 -5.04
C THR A 33 -2.80 -7.78 -5.13
N GLU A 34 -3.02 -7.18 -6.30
CA GLU A 34 -4.10 -6.22 -6.52
C GLU A 34 -5.47 -6.88 -6.43
N TYR A 35 -5.62 -8.10 -6.96
CA TYR A 35 -6.85 -8.87 -6.86
C TYR A 35 -7.20 -9.15 -5.40
N ARG A 36 -6.22 -9.59 -4.59
CA ARG A 36 -6.44 -9.84 -3.15
C ARG A 36 -6.83 -8.57 -2.41
N VAL A 37 -6.16 -7.47 -2.72
CA VAL A 37 -6.53 -6.15 -2.18
C VAL A 37 -7.96 -5.82 -2.60
N LEU A 38 -8.29 -5.86 -3.89
CA LEU A 38 -9.63 -5.59 -4.47
C LEU A 38 -10.74 -6.41 -3.81
N GLN A 39 -10.52 -7.70 -3.58
CA GLN A 39 -11.50 -8.57 -2.90
C GLN A 39 -11.66 -8.19 -1.42
N LYS A 40 -10.57 -7.84 -0.74
CA LYS A 40 -10.63 -7.35 0.64
C LYS A 40 -11.39 -6.02 0.72
N MET A 41 -11.20 -5.11 -0.24
CA MET A 41 -11.92 -3.82 -0.29
C MET A 41 -13.43 -4.02 -0.36
N LYS A 42 -13.90 -4.95 -1.20
CA LYS A 42 -15.33 -5.25 -1.33
C LYS A 42 -15.97 -5.63 0.01
N ARG A 43 -15.19 -6.17 0.94
CA ARG A 43 -15.65 -6.54 2.29
C ARG A 43 -15.58 -5.38 3.29
N ILE A 44 -14.57 -4.52 3.19
CA ILE A 44 -14.38 -3.36 4.08
C ILE A 44 -15.36 -2.23 3.75
N GLY A 45 -15.75 -2.09 2.47
CA GLY A 45 -16.56 -0.97 1.99
C GLY A 45 -15.72 0.29 1.72
N THR A 46 -16.37 1.35 1.21
CA THR A 46 -15.70 2.59 0.75
C THR A 46 -15.69 3.72 1.79
N VAL A 47 -16.40 3.56 2.92
CA VAL A 47 -16.55 4.64 3.91
C VAL A 47 -15.64 4.39 5.10
N CYS A 48 -14.51 5.09 5.15
CA CYS A 48 -13.57 5.02 6.27
C CYS A 48 -13.74 6.23 7.20
N ARG A 49 -14.07 6.00 8.48
CA ARG A 49 -13.98 7.05 9.51
C ARG A 49 -12.51 7.26 9.89
N LYS A 50 -12.10 8.49 10.27
CA LYS A 50 -10.70 8.87 10.64
C LYS A 50 -9.95 7.85 11.52
N LYS A 51 -10.63 7.14 12.44
CA LYS A 51 -10.01 6.17 13.36
C LYS A 51 -9.74 4.78 12.74
N GLN A 52 -10.29 4.48 11.56
CA GLN A 52 -10.20 3.16 10.94
C GLN A 52 -9.11 3.08 9.85
N CYS A 53 -8.45 4.19 9.54
CA CYS A 53 -7.57 4.30 8.37
C CYS A 53 -6.31 3.45 8.51
N HIS A 54 -5.68 3.48 9.69
CA HIS A 54 -4.51 2.65 10.02
C HIS A 54 -4.81 1.16 9.87
N SER A 55 -5.86 0.69 10.56
CA SER A 55 -6.31 -0.70 10.53
C SER A 55 -6.65 -1.17 9.12
N MET A 56 -7.33 -0.33 8.33
CA MET A 56 -7.65 -0.63 6.95
C MET A 56 -6.41 -0.72 6.06
N MET A 57 -5.42 0.18 6.20
CA MET A 57 -4.15 0.08 5.47
C MET A 57 -3.40 -1.21 5.85
N GLY A 58 -3.45 -1.57 7.13
CA GLY A 58 -3.02 -2.87 7.64
C GLY A 58 -3.66 -4.02 6.88
N GLU A 59 -4.99 -4.09 6.88
CA GLU A 59 -5.73 -5.16 6.22
C GLU A 59 -5.49 -5.26 4.71
N LEU A 60 -5.38 -4.12 4.03
CA LEU A 60 -5.10 -4.07 2.59
C LEU A 60 -3.67 -4.56 2.31
N LEU A 61 -2.69 -4.14 3.11
CA LEU A 61 -1.30 -4.57 2.95
C LEU A 61 -1.10 -6.05 3.36
N THR A 62 -1.82 -6.56 4.35
CA THR A 62 -1.86 -8.00 4.67
C THR A 62 -2.41 -8.80 3.50
N SER A 63 -3.48 -8.31 2.88
CA SER A 63 -4.08 -8.94 1.70
C SER A 63 -3.14 -8.92 0.50
N ALA A 64 -2.36 -7.85 0.36
CA ALA A 64 -1.31 -7.71 -0.65
C ALA A 64 -0.17 -8.72 -0.45
N ASN A 65 0.32 -8.87 0.79
CA ASN A 65 1.55 -9.62 1.06
C ASN A 65 1.31 -11.11 1.34
N GLY A 66 0.07 -11.51 1.68
CA GLY A 66 -0.23 -12.88 2.11
C GLY A 66 0.42 -13.27 3.45
N ALA A 67 1.10 -12.34 4.10
CA ALA A 67 1.76 -12.45 5.39
C ALA A 67 1.31 -11.32 6.32
N THR A 68 1.75 -11.35 7.57
CA THR A 68 1.50 -10.28 8.55
C THR A 68 2.15 -8.96 8.15
N VAL A 69 1.52 -7.88 8.60
CA VAL A 69 2.02 -6.52 8.49
C VAL A 69 2.25 -5.98 9.89
N TYR A 70 3.10 -4.97 9.98
CA TYR A 70 3.55 -4.43 11.26
C TYR A 70 3.48 -2.92 11.24
N ASP A 71 3.26 -2.35 12.42
CA ASP A 71 3.36 -0.92 12.62
C ASP A 71 4.82 -0.49 12.48
N PHE A 72 5.05 0.61 11.78
CA PHE A 72 6.40 1.10 11.47
C PHE A 72 6.50 2.60 11.76
N SER A 73 7.42 2.99 12.64
CA SER A 73 7.65 4.41 12.94
C SER A 73 8.39 5.09 11.79
N LEU A 74 7.82 6.18 11.25
CA LEU A 74 8.43 6.93 10.16
C LEU A 74 9.71 7.66 10.58
N GLU A 75 9.86 8.00 11.86
CA GLU A 75 11.06 8.66 12.39
C GLU A 75 12.32 7.81 12.21
N ARG A 76 12.16 6.48 12.16
CA ARG A 76 13.27 5.54 11.95
C ARG A 76 13.85 5.62 10.55
N LEU A 77 13.05 6.07 9.58
CA LEU A 77 13.57 6.32 8.23
C LEU A 77 14.64 7.40 8.27
N LEU A 78 14.58 8.34 9.22
CA LEU A 78 15.53 9.44 9.34
C LEU A 78 16.84 9.01 9.98
N SER A 79 16.79 8.14 10.99
CA SER A 79 17.98 7.69 11.72
C SER A 79 18.91 6.84 10.86
N HIS A 80 18.36 5.98 9.99
CA HIS A 80 19.14 5.05 9.19
C HIS A 80 19.67 5.61 7.86
N ILE A 81 19.26 6.81 7.43
CA ILE A 81 19.76 7.45 6.19
C ILE A 81 21.30 7.53 6.16
N GLN A 82 21.92 7.79 7.31
CA GLN A 82 23.37 8.01 7.40
C GLN A 82 24.17 6.71 7.31
N GLU A 83 23.59 5.58 7.71
CA GLU A 83 24.30 4.30 7.85
C GLU A 83 24.50 3.56 6.51
N TYR A 84 23.65 3.84 5.51
CA TYR A 84 23.59 3.07 4.27
C TYR A 84 24.02 3.86 3.03
N ARG A 85 24.57 5.07 3.20
CA ARG A 85 24.95 5.97 2.09
C ARG A 85 26.07 5.40 1.20
N ASP A 86 26.92 4.55 1.78
CA ASP A 86 28.16 4.06 1.15
C ASP A 86 28.19 2.52 0.99
N MET A 87 27.05 1.84 1.12
CA MET A 87 26.99 0.36 1.05
C MET A 87 26.99 -0.15 -0.40
N PRO A 88 27.88 -1.10 -0.77
CA PRO A 88 27.92 -1.69 -2.10
C PRO A 88 26.71 -2.58 -2.39
N GLU A 89 26.43 -2.81 -3.69
CA GLU A 89 25.22 -3.50 -4.14
C GLU A 89 25.14 -4.99 -3.74
N ARG A 90 24.07 -5.30 -2.99
CA ARG A 90 23.10 -6.40 -3.19
C ARG A 90 23.56 -7.86 -3.02
N SER A 91 23.69 -8.27 -1.76
CA SER A 91 23.23 -9.60 -1.32
C SER A 91 22.76 -9.53 0.15
N GLY A 92 21.56 -10.06 0.46
CA GLY A 92 21.06 -10.14 1.85
C GLY A 92 19.97 -9.14 2.26
N PHE A 93 19.36 -8.42 1.31
CA PHE A 93 18.29 -7.48 1.59
C PHE A 93 16.91 -8.01 1.16
N VAL A 94 15.92 -7.82 2.01
CA VAL A 94 14.52 -8.18 1.77
C VAL A 94 13.73 -6.92 1.45
N PRO A 95 13.08 -6.83 0.28
CA PRO A 95 12.26 -5.67 -0.02
C PRO A 95 10.95 -5.70 0.79
N MET A 96 10.53 -4.52 1.21
CA MET A 96 9.34 -4.29 2.00
C MET A 96 8.57 -3.11 1.42
N THR A 97 7.25 -3.16 1.52
CA THR A 97 6.36 -2.05 1.15
C THR A 97 5.91 -1.36 2.43
N ILE A 98 6.08 -0.04 2.49
CA ILE A 98 5.54 0.81 3.56
C ILE A 98 4.41 1.67 3.00
N ILE A 99 3.35 1.80 3.80
CA ILE A 99 2.26 2.75 3.57
C ILE A 99 2.26 3.76 4.72
N ALA A 100 2.43 5.03 4.37
CA ALA A 100 2.20 6.17 5.26
C ALA A 100 0.93 6.89 4.80
N TRP A 101 0.19 7.51 5.72
CA TRP A 101 -0.96 8.33 5.35
C TRP A 101 -1.03 9.64 6.15
N LYS A 102 -1.86 10.57 5.66
CA LYS A 102 -2.30 11.78 6.34
C LYS A 102 -3.72 12.11 5.97
N ILE A 103 -4.35 12.98 6.75
CA ILE A 103 -5.66 13.53 6.43
C ILE A 103 -5.54 15.04 6.34
N PHE A 104 -5.78 15.58 5.16
CA PHE A 104 -5.71 17.01 4.87
C PHE A 104 -7.02 17.47 4.22
N SER A 105 -7.65 18.50 4.79
CA SER A 105 -8.93 19.04 4.31
C SER A 105 -10.02 17.97 4.10
N GLY A 106 -10.11 17.01 5.03
CA GLY A 106 -11.08 15.91 4.98
C GLY A 106 -10.76 14.81 3.95
N ARG A 107 -9.68 14.93 3.19
CA ARG A 107 -9.21 13.94 2.22
C ARG A 107 -8.03 13.16 2.77
N MET A 108 -7.96 11.87 2.46
CA MET A 108 -6.86 11.02 2.85
C MET A 108 -5.82 10.94 1.74
N PHE A 109 -4.56 11.14 2.12
CA PHE A 109 -3.41 11.02 1.24
C PHE A 109 -2.56 9.86 1.73
N CYS A 110 -2.06 9.06 0.81
CA CYS A 110 -1.23 7.91 1.10
C CYS A 110 0.10 8.03 0.35
N SER A 111 1.21 7.80 1.02
CA SER A 111 2.50 7.56 0.39
C SER A 111 2.73 6.05 0.42
N VAL A 112 2.94 5.46 -0.74
CA VAL A 112 3.31 4.05 -0.85
C VAL A 112 4.75 4.00 -1.31
N GLU A 113 5.62 3.51 -0.44
CA GLU A 113 7.06 3.57 -0.64
C GLU A 113 7.68 2.19 -0.49
N ARG A 114 8.87 2.03 -1.05
CA ARG A 114 9.67 0.82 -0.95
C ARG A 114 10.81 1.03 0.03
N ILE A 115 10.93 0.12 0.98
CA ILE A 115 12.10 0.04 1.86
C ILE A 115 12.76 -1.32 1.66
N PHE A 116 14.01 -1.43 2.09
CA PHE A 116 14.78 -2.66 2.10
C PHE A 116 15.23 -2.93 3.53
N LEU A 117 15.17 -4.19 3.92
CA LEU A 117 15.55 -4.64 5.23
C LEU A 117 16.78 -5.54 5.10
N ARG A 118 17.89 -5.21 5.77
CA ARG A 118 18.97 -6.19 5.90
C ARG A 118 18.44 -7.33 6.75
N TRP A 119 18.54 -8.55 6.25
CA TRP A 119 18.05 -9.70 7.00
C TRP A 119 19.20 -10.38 7.73
N ASP A 120 19.21 -10.22 9.05
CA ASP A 120 20.08 -10.98 9.94
C ASP A 120 19.30 -12.19 10.48
N SER A 121 19.73 -13.39 10.11
CA SER A 121 19.12 -14.65 10.56
C SER A 121 19.27 -14.91 12.06
N GLY A 122 20.20 -14.22 12.73
CA GLY A 122 20.39 -14.28 14.17
C GLY A 122 19.43 -13.40 14.97
N LEU A 123 18.68 -12.52 14.29
CA LEU A 123 17.71 -11.61 14.90
C LEU A 123 16.27 -12.05 14.57
N SER A 124 15.35 -11.78 15.50
CA SER A 124 13.92 -11.90 15.24
C SER A 124 13.47 -10.93 14.14
N PHE A 125 12.26 -11.13 13.61
CA PHE A 125 11.69 -10.21 12.62
C PHE A 125 11.53 -8.79 13.18
N GLU A 126 11.10 -8.67 14.44
CA GLU A 126 10.93 -7.38 15.13
C GLU A 126 12.28 -6.68 15.33
N GLU A 127 13.32 -7.42 15.75
CA GLU A 127 14.68 -6.89 15.86
C GLU A 127 15.24 -6.45 14.50
N ASN A 128 15.03 -7.25 13.45
CA ASN A 128 15.39 -6.83 12.10
C ASN A 128 14.67 -5.54 11.70
N LEU A 129 13.35 -5.44 11.91
CA LEU A 129 12.61 -4.19 11.70
C LEU A 129 13.15 -3.03 12.53
N LEU A 130 13.72 -3.32 13.71
CA LEU A 130 14.25 -2.30 14.61
C LEU A 130 15.61 -1.74 14.17
N PHE A 131 16.49 -2.57 13.61
CA PHE A 131 17.89 -2.19 13.41
C PHE A 131 18.34 -2.12 11.95
N ASN A 132 17.60 -2.73 11.03
CA ASN A 132 18.13 -3.06 9.70
C ASN A 132 17.38 -2.41 8.52
N ALA A 133 16.51 -1.43 8.78
CA ALA A 133 15.66 -0.82 7.76
C ALA A 133 16.35 0.37 7.06
N TYR A 134 16.35 0.38 5.72
CA TYR A 134 16.81 1.50 4.90
C TYR A 134 15.96 1.64 3.64
N MET A 135 16.04 2.77 2.92
CA MET A 135 15.31 2.96 1.66
C MET A 135 16.24 3.35 0.53
N GLU A 136 15.86 2.99 -0.70
CA GLU A 136 16.60 3.31 -1.91
C GLU A 136 16.71 4.83 -2.19
N GLN A 137 15.75 5.63 -1.71
CA GLN A 137 15.73 7.09 -1.79
C GLN A 137 15.39 7.72 -0.42
N SER A 138 15.99 7.17 0.63
CA SER A 138 15.67 7.45 2.03
C SER A 138 15.60 8.93 2.38
N VAL A 139 16.55 9.76 1.91
CA VAL A 139 16.55 11.21 2.14
C VAL A 139 15.33 11.90 1.55
N GLN A 140 15.04 11.65 0.28
CA GLN A 140 13.95 12.32 -0.44
C GLN A 140 12.59 11.90 0.12
N VAL A 141 12.41 10.60 0.36
CA VAL A 141 11.16 10.07 0.89
C VAL A 141 10.94 10.51 2.34
N ALA A 142 11.94 10.41 3.20
CA ALA A 142 11.78 10.82 4.59
C ALA A 142 11.57 12.34 4.72
N SER A 143 12.27 13.13 3.90
CA SER A 143 12.07 14.60 3.85
C SER A 143 10.67 14.95 3.35
N LYS A 144 10.17 14.28 2.31
CA LYS A 144 8.78 14.41 1.83
C LYS A 144 7.78 14.11 2.94
N LEU A 145 7.88 12.95 3.58
CA LEU A 145 6.93 12.52 4.63
C LEU A 145 6.91 13.49 5.82
N LEU A 146 8.06 14.01 6.22
CA LEU A 146 8.20 15.03 7.27
C LEU A 146 7.57 16.37 6.89
N GLN A 147 7.97 16.93 5.74
CA GLN A 147 7.50 18.23 5.26
C GLN A 147 5.99 18.24 5.04
N GLU A 148 5.44 17.09 4.65
CA GLU A 148 4.04 16.93 4.34
C GLU A 148 3.17 16.56 5.54
N HIS A 149 3.73 16.49 6.75
CA HIS A 149 3.05 16.17 8.00
C HIS A 149 2.26 14.85 7.95
N TYR A 150 2.90 13.80 7.45
CA TYR A 150 2.36 12.45 7.55
C TYR A 150 2.24 12.01 9.01
N TYR A 151 1.29 11.11 9.30
CA TYR A 151 1.21 10.53 10.64
C TYR A 151 2.54 9.84 10.98
N PRO A 152 3.03 9.93 12.23
CA PRO A 152 4.34 9.40 12.62
C PRO A 152 4.41 7.87 12.59
N LEU A 153 3.28 7.20 12.33
CA LEU A 153 3.15 5.76 12.22
C LEU A 153 2.68 5.38 10.81
N GLY A 154 3.35 4.40 10.23
CA GLY A 154 2.99 3.73 8.98
C GLY A 154 2.72 2.23 9.21
N VAL A 155 2.38 1.53 8.12
CA VAL A 155 2.28 0.06 8.10
C VAL A 155 3.29 -0.48 7.10
N ILE A 156 4.02 -1.53 7.48
CA ILE A 156 4.99 -2.22 6.62
C ILE A 156 4.60 -3.69 6.41
N GLY A 157 4.92 -4.23 5.25
CA GLY A 157 4.90 -5.67 5.05
C GLY A 157 5.85 -6.14 3.96
N LYS A 158 6.13 -7.45 3.97
CA LYS A 158 7.13 -8.07 3.11
C LYS A 158 6.67 -8.15 1.67
N GLY A 159 7.53 -7.69 0.75
CA GLY A 159 7.27 -7.65 -0.68
C GLY A 159 7.43 -6.26 -1.28
N ASP A 160 7.72 -6.20 -2.58
CA ASP A 160 7.83 -4.97 -3.35
C ASP A 160 6.69 -4.85 -4.36
N TYR A 161 5.65 -4.10 -3.99
CA TYR A 161 4.47 -3.94 -4.84
C TYR A 161 4.14 -2.47 -5.13
N THR A 162 5.08 -1.55 -4.86
CA THR A 162 4.81 -0.11 -4.87
C THR A 162 4.14 0.36 -6.16
N ARG A 163 4.63 -0.02 -7.35
CA ARG A 163 4.06 0.47 -8.62
C ARG A 163 2.64 -0.03 -8.89
N THR A 164 2.31 -1.24 -8.44
CA THR A 164 1.02 -1.87 -8.76
C THR A 164 -0.02 -1.57 -7.68
N LEU A 165 0.40 -1.48 -6.41
CA LEU A 165 -0.44 -1.03 -5.30
C LEU A 165 -0.86 0.44 -5.41
N ARG A 166 0.03 1.34 -5.87
CA ARG A 166 -0.31 2.77 -6.05
C ARG A 166 -1.59 2.96 -6.87
N LYS A 167 -1.81 2.17 -7.92
CA LYS A 167 -3.04 2.20 -8.74
C LYS A 167 -4.28 1.73 -7.99
N VAL A 168 -4.13 0.72 -7.13
CA VAL A 168 -5.25 0.19 -6.34
C VAL A 168 -5.71 1.21 -5.30
N PHE A 169 -4.76 1.90 -4.65
CA PHE A 169 -5.09 2.94 -3.67
C PHE A 169 -5.64 4.21 -4.33
N SER A 170 -5.14 4.62 -5.50
CA SER A 170 -5.58 5.86 -6.15
C SER A 170 -6.93 5.77 -6.87
N GLY A 171 -7.36 4.57 -7.29
CA GLY A 171 -8.58 4.40 -8.06
C GLY A 171 -9.86 4.41 -7.21
N PRO A 172 -10.32 3.27 -6.66
CA PRO A 172 -11.70 3.13 -6.17
C PRO A 172 -11.95 3.71 -4.77
N PHE A 173 -10.91 4.10 -4.04
CA PHE A 173 -11.02 4.49 -2.63
C PHE A 173 -10.93 5.99 -2.36
N GLY A 174 -10.64 6.78 -3.39
CA GLY A 174 -10.45 8.22 -3.22
C GLY A 174 -9.23 8.59 -2.36
N TYR A 175 -8.22 7.72 -2.26
CA TYR A 175 -6.93 8.13 -1.72
C TYR A 175 -6.15 8.90 -2.77
N THR A 176 -5.58 10.01 -2.37
CA THR A 176 -4.55 10.65 -3.20
C THR A 176 -3.22 10.00 -2.89
N VAL A 177 -2.65 9.31 -3.88
CA VAL A 177 -1.36 8.65 -3.74
C VAL A 177 -0.26 9.58 -4.26
N ILE A 178 0.77 9.82 -3.44
CA ILE A 178 1.90 10.72 -3.74
C ILE A 178 3.18 9.91 -3.95
#